data_AF-A0A969MSN2-F1
#
_entry.id   AF-A0A969MSN2-F1
#
_cell.length_a   1.000
_cell.length_b   1.000
_cell.length_c   1.000
_cell.angle_alpha   90.00
_cell.angle_beta   90.00
_cell.angle_gamma   90.00
#
_symmetry.space_group_name_H-M   'P 1'
#
loop_
_entity.id
_entity.type
_entity.pdbx_description
1 polymer ?
#
loop_
_entity_poly.entity_id
_entity_poly.type
_entity_poly.pdbx_seq_one_letter_code
_entity_poly.pdbx_strand_id
1 'polypeptide(L)'
;MKTLSKLDTKNQIINTHPEIELLLSCLNPDINDAITERIKTLVKQNIDWQYLTQTADRHGVLSLMYSRFNSICPEAIPEPVLNQWRKNFQAVAQRNLFVTGEL
;
A
#
# COMPACT_ATOMS: atom_id res chain seq x y z
N MET A 1 -16.28 -12.01 -15.97
CA MET A 1 -15.57 -10.97 -15.20
C MET A 1 -16.49 -10.50 -14.08
N LYS A 2 -16.35 -11.05 -12.87
CA LYS A 2 -17.11 -10.55 -11.72
C LYS A 2 -16.36 -9.33 -11.20
N THR A 3 -16.85 -8.16 -11.55
CA THR A 3 -16.51 -6.91 -10.88
C THR A 3 -16.68 -7.14 -9.38
N LEU A 4 -15.65 -6.83 -8.60
CA LEU A 4 -15.71 -6.83 -7.14
C LEU A 4 -16.72 -5.77 -6.74
N SER A 5 -17.99 -6.18 -6.72
CA SER A 5 -19.14 -5.42 -6.30
C SER A 5 -18.90 -5.00 -4.86
N LYS A 6 -18.76 -3.68 -4.69
CA LYS A 6 -18.96 -2.92 -3.45
C LYS A 6 -18.66 -3.74 -2.19
N LEU A 7 -17.41 -3.70 -1.75
CA LEU A 7 -17.10 -4.02 -0.37
C LEU A 7 -17.86 -2.98 0.46
N ASP A 8 -19.01 -3.39 1.01
CA ASP A 8 -19.79 -2.63 1.99
C ASP A 8 -18.87 -2.42 3.20
N THR A 9 -18.10 -1.33 3.17
CA THR A 9 -17.04 -1.04 4.14
C THR A 9 -17.66 -0.37 5.37
N LYS A 10 -18.81 -0.88 5.79
CA LYS A 10 -19.32 -0.65 7.13
C LYS A 10 -18.96 -1.88 7.96
N ASN A 11 -17.87 -1.74 8.71
CA ASN A 11 -17.72 -2.43 9.98
C ASN A 11 -17.33 -3.93 9.92
N GLN A 12 -16.32 -4.29 9.13
CA GLN A 12 -15.48 -5.43 9.49
C GLN A 12 -14.15 -4.91 9.99
N ILE A 13 -14.08 -4.71 11.31
CA ILE A 13 -12.82 -4.66 12.05
C ILE A 13 -12.21 -6.05 11.87
N ILE A 14 -11.48 -6.24 10.76
CA ILE A 14 -10.68 -7.44 10.54
C ILE A 14 -9.53 -7.31 11.55
N ASN A 15 -9.76 -7.86 12.73
CA ASN A 15 -8.88 -7.82 13.90
C ASN A 15 -7.64 -8.72 13.71
N THR A 16 -6.90 -8.51 12.62
CA THR A 16 -5.75 -9.33 12.28
C THR A 16 -4.70 -8.42 11.66
N HIS A 17 -3.76 -8.00 12.48
CA HIS A 17 -2.50 -7.33 12.13
C HIS A 17 -2.61 -5.88 11.61
N PRO A 18 -1.98 -4.91 12.29
CA PRO A 18 -2.00 -3.50 11.88
C PRO A 18 -1.40 -3.32 10.47
N GLU A 19 -0.55 -4.23 10.01
CA GLU A 19 -0.02 -4.28 8.64
C GLU A 19 -1.12 -4.52 7.59
N ILE A 20 -2.05 -5.44 7.86
CA ILE A 20 -3.13 -5.76 6.91
C ILE A 20 -4.15 -4.62 6.89
N GLU A 21 -4.47 -4.05 8.05
CA GLU A 21 -5.35 -2.88 8.13
C GLU A 21 -4.74 -1.68 7.38
N LEU A 22 -3.44 -1.48 7.53
CA LEU A 22 -2.70 -0.43 6.84
C LEU A 22 -2.72 -0.67 5.33
N LEU A 23 -2.49 -1.90 4.88
CA LEU A 23 -2.56 -2.27 3.46
C LEU A 23 -3.96 -1.99 2.89
N LEU A 24 -5.02 -2.42 3.58
CA LEU A 24 -6.41 -2.20 3.14
C LEU A 24 -6.77 -0.71 3.09
N SER A 25 -6.33 0.06 4.09
CA SER A 25 -6.51 1.51 4.13
C SER A 25 -5.83 2.19 2.93
N CYS A 26 -4.65 1.70 2.53
CA CYS A 26 -3.98 2.15 1.33
C CYS A 26 -4.68 1.71 0.03
N LEU A 27 -5.49 0.66 0.01
CA LEU A 27 -6.18 0.24 -1.23
C LEU A 27 -7.50 0.96 -1.46
N ASN A 28 -8.01 1.67 -0.46
CA ASN A 28 -9.31 2.33 -0.56
C ASN A 28 -9.27 3.49 -1.58
N PRO A 29 -10.11 3.50 -2.64
CA PRO A 29 -10.15 4.60 -3.61
C PRO A 29 -10.63 5.93 -3.01
N ASP A 30 -11.50 5.89 -2.00
CA ASP A 30 -12.06 7.10 -1.37
C ASP A 30 -11.14 7.55 -0.22
N ILE A 31 -10.05 8.24 -0.55
CA ILE A 31 -9.17 8.84 0.48
C ILE A 31 -9.91 10.04 1.11
N ASN A 32 -10.43 9.82 2.31
CA ASN A 32 -10.98 10.86 3.17
C ASN A 32 -10.02 11.15 4.34
N ASP A 33 -10.16 12.31 4.97
CA ASP A 33 -9.35 12.71 6.12
C ASP A 33 -9.35 11.66 7.25
N ALA A 34 -10.48 10.95 7.45
CA ALA A 34 -10.58 9.86 8.41
C ALA A 34 -9.62 8.69 8.12
N ILE A 35 -9.44 8.33 6.84
CA ILE A 35 -8.52 7.25 6.43
C ILE A 35 -7.08 7.73 6.54
N THR A 36 -6.80 8.98 6.19
CA THR A 36 -5.48 9.60 6.36
C THR A 36 -5.04 9.58 7.83
N GLU A 37 -5.92 9.96 8.75
CA GLU A 37 -5.65 9.91 10.19
C GLU A 37 -5.53 8.47 10.72
N ARG A 38 -6.31 7.53 10.15
CA ARG A 38 -6.17 6.09 10.47
C ARG A 38 -4.79 5.57 10.07
N ILE A 39 -4.32 5.88 8.86
CA ILE A 39 -2.99 5.51 8.36
C ILE A 39 -1.90 6.10 9.26
N LYS A 40 -1.97 7.40 9.59
CA LYS A 40 -1.03 8.04 10.52
C LYS A 40 -0.99 7.35 11.89
N THR A 41 -2.15 6.95 12.39
CA THR A 41 -2.26 6.27 13.69
C THR A 41 -1.66 4.87 13.62
N LEU A 42 -1.93 4.12 12.55
CA LEU A 42 -1.40 2.76 12.35
C LEU A 42 0.12 2.77 12.16
N VAL A 43 0.66 3.72 11.40
CA VAL A 43 2.11 3.83 11.16
C VAL A 43 2.88 4.15 12.45
N LYS A 44 2.26 4.82 13.42
CA LYS A 44 2.84 5.04 14.76
C LYS A 44 2.85 3.78 15.63
N GLN A 45 2.12 2.73 15.25
CA GLN A 45 2.18 1.44 15.93
C GLN A 45 3.43 0.68 15.48
N ASN A 46 3.80 -0.37 16.20
CA ASN A 46 4.94 -1.21 15.85
C ASN A 46 4.61 -2.06 14.60
N ILE A 47 4.79 -1.49 13.41
CA ILE A 47 4.53 -2.11 12.11
C ILE A 47 5.73 -2.93 11.65
N ASP A 48 5.48 -4.19 11.30
CA ASP A 48 6.42 -5.01 10.55
C ASP A 48 6.41 -4.59 9.07
N TRP A 49 7.28 -3.64 8.74
CA TRP A 49 7.47 -3.16 7.38
C TRP A 49 7.90 -4.26 6.41
N GLN A 50 8.62 -5.28 6.88
CA GLN A 50 9.08 -6.38 6.02
C GLN A 50 7.92 -7.29 5.64
N TYR A 51 7.04 -7.62 6.59
CA TYR A 51 5.81 -8.37 6.33
C TYR A 51 4.86 -7.60 5.41
N LEU A 52 4.66 -6.30 5.66
CA LEU A 52 3.84 -5.43 4.83
C LEU A 52 4.35 -5.41 3.38
N THR A 53 5.66 -5.22 3.19
CA THR A 53 6.30 -5.16 1.87
C THR A 53 6.12 -6.47 1.10
N GLN A 54 6.40 -7.61 1.73
CA GLN A 54 6.23 -8.92 1.10
C GLN A 54 4.78 -9.19 0.71
N THR A 55 3.84 -8.80 1.56
CA THR A 55 2.41 -8.97 1.30
C THR A 55 1.97 -8.07 0.13
N ALA A 56 2.37 -6.80 0.14
CA ALA A 56 2.04 -5.85 -0.93
C ALA A 56 2.66 -6.25 -2.28
N ASP A 57 3.90 -6.76 -2.28
CA ASP A 57 4.59 -7.26 -3.46
C ASP A 57 3.89 -8.49 -4.03
N ARG A 58 3.56 -9.48 -3.18
CA ARG A 58 2.82 -10.69 -3.57
C ARG A 58 1.47 -10.38 -4.23
N HIS A 59 0.80 -9.33 -3.77
CA HIS A 59 -0.48 -8.89 -4.33
C HIS A 59 -0.34 -7.89 -5.48
N GLY A 60 0.88 -7.49 -5.86
CA GLY A 60 1.13 -6.54 -6.95
C GLY A 60 0.68 -5.10 -6.64
N VAL A 61 0.44 -4.78 -5.37
CA VAL A 61 -0.06 -3.47 -4.93
C VAL A 61 1.01 -2.59 -4.30
N LEU A 62 2.26 -3.07 -4.22
CA LEU A 62 3.39 -2.34 -3.63
C LEU A 62 3.57 -0.94 -4.24
N SER A 63 3.45 -0.83 -5.57
CA SER A 63 3.57 0.44 -6.29
C SER A 63 2.50 1.47 -5.92
N LEU A 64 1.24 1.01 -5.80
CA LEU A 64 0.11 1.84 -5.39
C LEU A 64 0.28 2.27 -3.93
N MET A 65 0.67 1.34 -3.08
CA MET A 65 0.94 1.57 -1.67
C MET A 65 2.05 2.63 -1.48
N TYR A 66 3.19 2.47 -2.17
CA TYR A 66 4.30 3.44 -2.16
C TYR A 66 3.84 4.85 -2.55
N SER A 67 3.09 4.99 -3.65
CA SER A 67 2.60 6.29 -4.10
C SER A 67 1.69 6.97 -3.06
N ARG A 68 0.85 6.20 -2.38
CA ARG A 68 -0.08 6.72 -1.37
C ARG A 68 0.63 7.12 -0.09
N PHE A 69 1.56 6.30 0.37
CA PHE A 69 2.39 6.63 1.51
C PHE A 69 3.22 7.89 1.29
N ASN A 70 3.83 8.02 0.11
CA ASN A 70 4.60 9.21 -0.24
C ASN A 70 3.73 10.48 -0.28
N SER A 71 2.43 10.35 -0.58
CA SER A 71 1.48 11.47 -0.58
C SER A 71 0.94 11.80 0.82
N ILE A 72 0.81 10.82 1.71
CA ILE A 72 0.15 10.99 3.01
C ILE A 72 1.18 11.25 4.13
N CYS A 73 2.21 10.41 4.22
CA CYS A 73 3.17 10.40 5.34
C CYS A 73 4.56 9.90 4.88
N PRO A 74 5.32 10.68 4.10
CA PRO A 74 6.67 10.28 3.69
C PRO A 74 7.65 10.18 4.88
N GLU A 75 7.45 10.98 5.94
CA GLU A 75 8.34 11.05 7.10
C GLU A 75 8.19 9.87 8.07
N ALA A 76 7.09 9.13 7.99
CA ALA A 76 6.75 8.11 8.97
C ALA A 76 7.32 6.71 8.61
N ILE A 77 7.96 6.59 7.45
CA ILE A 77 8.50 5.34 6.93
C ILE A 77 10.02 5.35 7.08
N PRO A 78 10.64 4.29 7.61
CA PRO A 78 12.08 4.18 7.68
C PRO A 78 12.73 4.29 6.29
N GLU A 79 13.76 5.11 6.16
CA GLU A 79 14.53 5.30 4.93
C GLU A 79 15.00 3.99 4.24
N PRO A 80 15.48 2.94 4.96
CA PRO A 80 15.85 1.68 4.30
C PRO A 80 14.66 1.00 3.62
N VAL A 81 13.48 1.05 4.22
CA VAL A 81 12.23 0.49 3.66
C VAL A 81 11.80 1.30 2.44
N LEU A 82 11.84 2.64 2.55
CA LEU A 82 11.51 3.54 1.45
C LEU A 82 12.41 3.31 0.21
N ASN A 83 13.71 3.12 0.44
CA ASN A 83 14.67 2.85 -0.63
C ASN A 83 14.41 1.49 -1.30
N GLN A 84 14.02 0.47 -0.52
CA GLN A 84 13.61 -0.82 -1.06
C GLN A 84 12.36 -0.69 -1.94
N TRP A 85 11.33 0.04 -1.48
CA TRP A 85 10.11 0.27 -2.24
C TRP A 85 10.37 1.03 -3.54
N ARG A 86 11.24 2.04 -3.49
CA ARG A 86 11.64 2.81 -4.68
C ARG A 86 12.31 1.93 -5.74
N LYS A 87 13.23 1.05 -5.32
CA LYS A 87 13.88 0.09 -6.23
C LYS A 87 12.88 -0.86 -6.87
N ASN A 88 11.96 -1.41 -6.08
CA ASN A 88 10.92 -2.32 -6.59
C ASN A 88 9.98 -1.60 -7.56
N PHE A 89 9.57 -0.36 -7.24
CA PHE A 89 8.74 0.46 -8.11
C PHE A 89 9.41 0.72 -9.47
N GLN A 90 10.69 1.09 -9.46
CA GLN A 90 11.48 1.31 -10.68
C GLN A 90 11.63 0.02 -11.50
N ALA A 91 11.89 -1.12 -10.86
CA ALA A 91 11.99 -2.41 -11.53
C ALA A 91 10.66 -2.82 -12.20
N VAL A 92 9.53 -2.61 -11.52
CA VAL A 92 8.19 -2.86 -12.08
C VAL A 92 7.90 -1.93 -13.26
N ALA A 93 8.22 -0.64 -13.14
CA ALA A 93 8.04 0.32 -14.23
C ALA A 93 8.90 -0.04 -15.46
N GLN A 94 10.17 -0.39 -15.25
CA GLN A 94 11.07 -0.84 -16.31
C GLN A 94 10.57 -2.11 -16.99
N ARG A 95 10.12 -3.10 -16.20
CA ARG A 95 9.55 -4.34 -16.74
C ARG A 95 8.30 -4.07 -17.56
N ASN A 96 7.40 -3.22 -17.08
CA ASN A 96 6.19 -2.84 -17.81
C ASN A 96 6.57 -2.17 -19.14
N LEU A 97 7.47 -1.19 -19.12
CA LEU A 97 7.95 -0.52 -20.33
C LEU A 97 8.62 -1.48 -21.33
N PHE A 98 9.39 -2.45 -20.84
CA PHE A 98 10.00 -3.48 -21.67
C PHE A 98 8.96 -4.39 -22.33
N VAL A 99 7.96 -4.85 -21.57
CA VAL A 99 6.89 -5.73 -22.08
C VAL A 99 5.95 -4.98 -23.03
N THR A 100 5.70 -3.69 -22.79
CA THR A 100 4.85 -2.84 -23.65
C THR A 100 5.65 -2.12 -24.75
N GLY A 101 6.95 -2.41 -24.89
CA GLY A 101 7.84 -1.84 -25.91
C GLY A 101 7.57 -2.33 -27.34
N GLU A 102 6.55 -3.17 -27.52
CA GLU A 102 6.00 -3.59 -28.81
C GLU A 102 4.57 -3.03 -28.92
N LEU A 103 4.43 -1.73 -29.22
CA LEU A 103 3.16 -1.11 -29.64
C LEU A 103 3.42 -0.16 -30.81
#